data_AF-K9VSK0-F1
#
_entry.id   AF-K9VSK0-F1
#
_cell.length_a   1.000
_cell.length_b   1.000
_cell.length_c   1.000
_cell.angle_alpha   90.00
_cell.angle_beta   90.00
_cell.angle_gamma   90.00
#
_symmetry.space_group_name_H-M   'P 1'
#
loop_
_entity.id
_entity.type
_entity.pdbx_description
1 polymer ?
#
loop_
_entity_poly.entity_id
_entity_poly.type
_entity_poly.pdbx_seq_one_letter_code
_entity_poly.pdbx_strand_id
1 'polypeptide(L)'
;MHLQTCIEEISRLSTNRTDDEPLRQQLQQTQEELKQTQEQLAIASQEVDATNLQLPAAEQQLAELRSQLDTERASRTQVEIQLSELQQTPAPAINLSGKAGEVVNFFRTLLPKDTKLPKNTMSKLREILEATED
;
A
#
# COMPACT_ATOMS: atom_id res chain seq x y z
N MET A 1 49.99 7.88 81.00
CA MET A 1 49.62 8.91 79.99
C MET A 1 49.73 8.37 78.58
N HIS A 2 50.89 7.86 78.12
CA HIS A 2 51.06 7.36 76.74
C HIS A 2 50.12 6.20 76.35
N LEU A 3 49.87 5.25 77.25
CA LEU A 3 48.95 4.12 77.00
C LEU A 3 47.49 4.58 76.76
N GLN A 4 47.05 5.63 77.46
CA GLN A 4 45.72 6.20 77.30
C GLN A 4 45.56 6.85 75.91
N THR A 5 46.58 7.61 75.50
CA THR A 5 46.64 8.25 74.19
C THR A 5 46.64 7.22 73.05
N CYS A 6 47.40 6.12 73.19
CA CYS A 6 47.38 5.05 72.21
C CYS A 6 46.00 4.36 72.09
N ILE A 7 45.27 4.20 73.18
CA ILE A 7 43.93 3.60 73.16
C ILE A 7 42.94 4.53 72.44
N GLU A 8 42.96 5.83 72.73
CA GLU A 8 42.09 6.82 72.05
C GLU A 8 42.37 6.88 70.55
N GLU A 9 43.64 6.81 70.15
CA GLU A 9 44.05 6.85 68.75
C GLU A 9 43.62 5.58 67.99
N ILE A 10 43.73 4.40 68.61
CA ILE A 10 43.23 3.13 68.05
C ILE A 10 41.70 3.16 67.92
N SER A 11 40.98 3.65 68.94
CA SER A 11 39.52 3.79 68.88
C SER A 11 39.10 4.72 67.75
N ARG A 12 39.77 5.87 67.58
CA ARG A 12 39.51 6.84 66.52
C ARG A 12 39.81 6.30 65.11
N LEU A 13 40.89 5.53 64.95
CA LEU A 13 41.19 4.84 63.69
C LEU A 13 40.17 3.76 63.37
N SER A 14 39.66 3.05 64.38
CA SER A 14 38.63 2.02 64.22
C SER A 14 37.29 2.61 63.78
N THR A 15 36.86 3.75 64.35
CA THR A 15 35.63 4.44 63.91
C THR A 15 35.77 4.94 62.48
N ASN A 16 36.87 5.62 62.15
CA ASN A 16 37.11 6.10 60.78
C ASN A 16 37.12 4.97 59.74
N ARG A 17 37.64 3.80 60.10
CA ARG A 17 37.62 2.61 59.22
C ARG A 17 36.20 2.05 59.04
N THR A 18 35.35 2.17 60.05
CA THR A 18 33.96 1.69 60.00
C THR A 18 33.10 2.62 59.14
N ASP A 19 33.42 3.91 59.11
CA ASP A 19 32.71 4.91 58.31
C ASP A 19 33.07 4.86 56.80
N ASP A 20 34.22 4.27 56.43
CA ASP A 20 34.65 4.08 55.02
C ASP A 20 33.92 2.92 54.31
N GLU A 21 33.50 1.91 55.06
CA GLU A 21 32.80 0.73 54.53
C GLU A 21 31.46 1.06 53.82
N PRO A 22 30.54 1.87 54.39
CA PRO A 22 29.31 2.24 53.69
C PRO A 22 29.58 3.07 52.43
N LEU A 23 30.62 3.91 52.43
CA LEU A 23 31.02 4.68 51.24
C LEU A 23 31.53 3.77 50.12
N ARG A 24 32.28 2.71 50.46
CA ARG A 24 32.71 1.69 49.48
C ARG A 24 31.53 0.93 48.89
N GLN A 25 30.56 0.54 49.71
CA GLN A 25 29.34 -0.12 49.23
C GLN A 25 28.53 0.79 48.30
N GLN A 26 28.38 2.07 48.67
CA GLN A 26 27.73 3.06 47.80
C GLN A 26 28.47 3.24 46.47
N LEU A 27 29.80 3.36 46.50
CA LEU A 27 30.59 3.48 45.28
C LEU A 27 30.41 2.25 44.38
N GLN A 28 30.43 1.05 44.95
CA GLN A 28 30.24 -0.19 44.20
C GLN A 28 28.83 -0.27 43.61
N GLN A 29 27.80 0.13 44.37
CA GLN A 29 26.43 0.19 43.88
C GLN A 29 26.30 1.19 42.72
N THR A 30 26.81 2.42 42.87
CA THR A 30 26.78 3.43 41.81
C THR A 30 27.56 2.98 40.56
N GLN A 31 28.66 2.24 40.74
CA GLN A 31 29.43 1.71 39.61
C GLN A 31 28.65 0.65 38.83
N GLU A 32 27.90 -0.22 39.53
CA GLU A 32 27.03 -1.21 38.88
C GLU A 32 25.83 -0.54 38.19
N GLU A 33 25.20 0.44 38.82
CA GLU A 33 24.11 1.24 38.23
C GLU A 33 24.57 1.98 36.97
N LEU A 34 25.79 2.55 36.98
CA LEU A 34 26.39 3.19 35.83
C LEU A 34 26.60 2.19 34.68
N LYS A 35 27.10 1.00 34.98
CA LYS A 35 27.31 -0.05 33.99
C LYS A 35 25.99 -0.49 33.35
N GLN A 36 24.96 -0.71 34.17
CA GLN A 36 23.62 -1.05 33.67
C GLN A 36 23.05 0.05 32.78
N THR A 37 23.23 1.31 33.17
CA THR A 37 22.78 2.46 32.36
C THR A 37 23.53 2.54 31.03
N GLN A 38 24.83 2.26 31.02
CA GLN A 38 25.63 2.21 29.78
C GLN A 38 25.17 1.09 28.84
N GLU A 39 24.86 -0.10 29.38
CA GLU A 39 24.32 -1.21 28.59
C GLU A 39 22.95 -0.85 27.99
N GLN A 40 22.06 -0.23 28.78
CA GLN A 40 20.76 0.24 28.29
C GLN A 40 20.90 1.30 27.20
N LEU A 41 21.84 2.25 27.36
CA LEU A 41 22.12 3.26 26.34
C LEU A 41 22.63 2.63 25.05
N ALA A 42 23.48 1.61 25.13
CA ALA A 42 23.98 0.89 23.97
C ALA A 42 22.84 0.18 23.20
N ILE A 43 21.91 -0.45 23.93
CA ILE A 43 20.72 -1.09 23.34
C ILE A 43 19.85 -0.04 22.65
N ALA A 44 19.52 1.05 23.34
CA ALA A 44 18.70 2.12 22.77
C ALA A 44 19.34 2.73 21.51
N SER A 45 20.67 2.90 21.51
CA SER A 45 21.40 3.37 20.33
C SER A 45 21.26 2.41 19.14
N GLN A 46 21.37 1.11 19.37
CA GLN A 46 21.20 0.10 18.32
C GLN A 46 19.77 0.08 17.76
N GLU A 47 18.75 0.27 18.61
CA GLU A 47 17.36 0.36 18.18
C GLU A 47 17.10 1.61 17.33
N VAL A 48 17.70 2.74 17.70
CA VAL A 48 17.65 3.98 16.90
C VAL A 48 18.32 3.76 15.55
N ASP A 49 19.50 3.13 15.52
CA ASP A 49 20.20 2.83 14.26
C ASP A 49 19.41 1.89 13.36
N ALA A 50 18.79 0.85 13.94
CA ALA A 50 17.93 -0.07 13.20
C ALA A 50 16.71 0.66 12.60
N THR A 51 16.09 1.57 13.37
CA THR A 51 14.96 2.38 12.90
C THR A 51 15.39 3.34 11.79
N ASN A 52 16.56 3.98 11.92
CA ASN A 52 17.13 4.86 10.91
C ASN A 52 17.47 4.15 9.60
N LEU A 53 17.76 2.84 9.63
CA LEU A 53 17.93 2.03 8.42
C LEU A 53 16.60 1.65 7.76
N GLN A 54 15.54 1.46 8.56
CA GLN A 54 14.22 1.09 8.06
C GLN A 54 13.45 2.29 7.47
N LEU A 55 13.65 3.48 8.02
CA LEU A 55 12.93 4.69 7.61
C LEU A 55 13.12 5.02 6.11
N PRO A 56 14.34 5.07 5.55
CA PRO A 56 14.55 5.33 4.12
C PRO A 56 13.89 4.29 3.21
N ALA A 57 13.88 3.01 3.62
CA ALA A 57 13.23 1.95 2.86
C ALA A 57 11.71 2.17 2.80
N ALA A 58 11.09 2.55 3.92
CA ALA A 58 9.68 2.88 3.96
C ALA A 58 9.36 4.15 3.14
N GLU A 59 10.22 5.18 3.20
CA GLU A 59 10.08 6.39 2.38
C GLU A 59 10.16 6.08 0.89
N GLN A 60 11.07 5.21 0.47
CA GLN A 60 11.21 4.79 -0.93
C GLN A 60 9.98 4.01 -1.41
N GLN A 61 9.46 3.08 -0.61
CA GLN A 61 8.22 2.35 -0.93
C GLN A 61 7.03 3.29 -1.06
N LEU A 62 6.95 4.30 -0.19
CA LEU A 62 5.89 5.30 -0.23
C LEU A 62 5.98 6.17 -1.50
N ALA A 63 7.19 6.57 -1.89
CA ALA A 63 7.44 7.30 -3.13
C ALA A 63 7.04 6.47 -4.36
N GLU A 64 7.36 5.18 -4.38
CA GLU A 64 6.98 4.27 -5.46
C GLU A 64 5.46 4.12 -5.58
N LEU A 65 4.76 3.88 -4.46
CA LEU A 65 3.30 3.78 -4.44
C LEU A 65 2.62 5.08 -4.90
N ARG A 66 3.17 6.24 -4.55
CA ARG A 66 2.67 7.53 -5.06
C ARG A 66 2.80 7.63 -6.57
N SER A 67 3.97 7.25 -7.11
CA SER A 67 4.20 7.26 -8.57
C SER A 67 3.26 6.31 -9.30
N GLN A 68 2.99 5.13 -8.73
CA GLN A 68 2.03 4.17 -9.29
C GLN A 68 0.61 4.74 -9.28
N LEU A 69 0.20 5.36 -8.16
CA LEU A 69 -1.11 5.98 -8.04
C LEU A 69 -1.32 7.10 -9.07
N ASP A 70 -0.31 7.95 -9.28
CA ASP A 70 -0.38 9.03 -10.26
C ASP A 70 -0.46 8.48 -11.69
N THR A 71 0.26 7.38 -11.98
CA THR A 71 0.19 6.68 -13.27
C THR A 71 -1.21 6.10 -13.51
N GLU A 72 -1.79 5.42 -12.53
CA GLU A 72 -3.14 4.86 -12.63
C GLU A 72 -4.20 5.96 -12.79
N ARG A 73 -4.04 7.10 -12.10
CA ARG A 73 -4.94 8.24 -12.27
C ARG A 73 -4.88 8.79 -13.70
N ALA A 74 -3.68 8.93 -14.27
CA ALA A 74 -3.52 9.38 -15.65
C ALA A 74 -4.16 8.39 -16.64
N SER A 75 -3.91 7.09 -16.47
CA SER A 75 -4.52 6.03 -17.27
C SER A 75 -6.05 6.05 -17.19
N ARG A 76 -6.60 6.20 -15.98
CA ARG A 76 -8.04 6.31 -15.76
C ARG A 76 -8.63 7.52 -16.49
N THR A 77 -8.01 8.69 -16.38
CA THR A 77 -8.46 9.89 -17.09
C THR A 77 -8.46 9.67 -18.60
N GLN A 78 -7.44 8.99 -19.14
CA GLN A 78 -7.40 8.67 -20.57
C GLN A 78 -8.54 7.74 -20.99
N VAL A 79 -8.85 6.71 -20.19
CA VAL A 79 -9.98 5.81 -20.45
C VAL A 79 -11.32 6.56 -20.36
N GLU A 80 -11.47 7.46 -19.39
CA GLU A 80 -12.69 8.28 -19.25
C GLU A 80 -12.89 9.21 -20.46
N ILE A 81 -11.81 9.78 -21.00
CA ILE A 81 -11.85 10.56 -22.25
C ILE A 81 -12.29 9.67 -23.43
N GLN A 82 -11.67 8.50 -23.61
CA GLN A 82 -12.03 7.58 -24.69
C GLN A 82 -13.49 7.11 -24.61
N LEU A 83 -13.98 6.82 -23.41
CA LEU A 83 -15.39 6.46 -23.20
C LEU A 83 -16.31 7.62 -23.56
N SER A 84 -15.94 8.85 -23.20
CA SER A 84 -16.72 10.04 -23.55
C SER A 84 -16.75 10.27 -25.05
N GLU A 85 -15.63 10.08 -25.75
CA GLU A 85 -15.54 10.18 -27.22
C GLU A 85 -16.42 9.14 -27.91
N LEU A 86 -16.35 7.87 -27.46
CA LEU A 86 -17.20 6.79 -28.01
C LEU A 86 -18.69 7.03 -27.79
N GLN A 87 -19.07 7.64 -26.66
CA GLN A 87 -20.46 8.04 -26.41
C GLN A 87 -20.90 9.21 -27.29
N GLN A 88 -19.99 10.13 -27.62
CA GLN A 88 -20.28 11.30 -28.45
C GLN A 88 -20.26 11.02 -29.94
N THR A 89 -19.64 9.92 -30.38
CA THR A 89 -19.84 9.39 -31.74
C THR A 89 -21.02 8.42 -31.70
N PRO A 90 -22.27 8.86 -31.94
CA PRO A 90 -23.34 7.90 -32.15
C PRO A 90 -22.89 6.95 -33.25
N ALA A 91 -23.00 5.64 -32.98
CA ALA A 91 -22.74 4.64 -34.00
C ALA A 91 -23.45 5.09 -35.28
N PRO A 92 -22.78 5.07 -36.45
CA PRO A 92 -23.43 5.49 -37.68
C PRO A 92 -24.75 4.74 -37.75
N ALA A 93 -25.86 5.47 -37.71
CA ALA A 93 -27.17 4.86 -37.85
C ALA A 93 -27.17 4.26 -39.25
N ILE A 94 -26.90 2.95 -39.32
CA ILE A 94 -26.94 2.23 -40.58
C ILE A 94 -28.42 2.20 -40.92
N ASN A 95 -28.83 3.15 -41.75
CA ASN A 95 -30.16 3.14 -42.30
C ASN A 95 -30.25 1.93 -43.25
N LEU A 96 -30.92 0.88 -42.78
CA LEU A 96 -31.15 -0.35 -43.52
C LEU A 96 -32.42 -0.28 -44.38
N SER A 97 -33.22 0.78 -44.30
CA SER A 97 -34.50 0.90 -45.03
C SER A 97 -34.29 0.82 -46.55
N GLY A 98 -33.28 1.53 -47.06
CA GLY A 98 -32.88 1.47 -48.47
C GLY A 98 -32.22 0.16 -48.92
N LYS A 99 -31.84 -0.72 -47.98
CA LYS A 99 -31.14 -1.99 -48.24
C LYS A 99 -31.90 -3.23 -47.73
N ALA A 100 -33.14 -3.08 -47.26
CA ALA A 100 -33.93 -4.18 -46.71
C ALA A 100 -34.04 -5.36 -47.70
N GLY A 101 -34.19 -5.06 -48.99
CA GLY A 101 -34.20 -6.07 -50.05
C GLY A 101 -32.88 -6.84 -50.18
N GLU A 102 -31.74 -6.17 -50.09
CA GLU A 102 -30.41 -6.80 -50.17
C GLU A 102 -30.15 -7.69 -48.96
N VAL A 103 -30.52 -7.23 -47.75
CA VAL A 103 -30.38 -7.99 -46.50
C VAL A 103 -31.24 -9.26 -46.55
N VAL A 104 -32.51 -9.14 -46.96
CA VAL A 104 -33.39 -10.31 -47.12
C VAL A 104 -32.84 -11.28 -48.16
N ASN A 105 -32.25 -10.77 -49.26
CA ASN A 105 -31.66 -11.62 -50.28
C ASN A 105 -30.38 -12.32 -49.78
N PHE A 106 -29.56 -11.65 -48.97
CA PHE A 106 -28.38 -12.23 -48.33
C PHE A 106 -28.77 -13.40 -47.41
N PHE A 107 -29.77 -13.23 -46.54
CA PHE A 107 -30.29 -14.34 -45.72
C PHE A 107 -30.81 -15.49 -46.57
N ARG A 108 -31.46 -15.19 -47.71
CA ARG A 108 -31.92 -16.21 -48.65
C ARG A 108 -30.77 -17.04 -49.23
N THR A 109 -29.61 -16.41 -49.48
CA THR A 109 -28.42 -17.10 -50.01
C THR A 109 -27.69 -17.94 -48.96
N LEU A 110 -27.79 -17.57 -47.68
CA LEU A 110 -27.20 -18.33 -46.57
C LEU A 110 -28.03 -19.55 -46.16
N LEU A 111 -29.31 -19.60 -46.53
CA LEU A 111 -30.20 -20.70 -46.21
C LEU A 111 -30.00 -21.87 -47.20
N PRO A 112 -29.80 -23.10 -46.70
CA PRO A 112 -29.81 -24.29 -47.55
C PRO A 112 -31.11 -24.38 -48.36
N LYS A 113 -31.02 -24.77 -49.64
CA LYS A 113 -32.17 -24.79 -50.59
C LYS A 113 -33.37 -25.63 -50.11
N ASP A 114 -33.13 -26.58 -49.21
CA ASP A 114 -34.16 -27.48 -48.66
C ASP A 114 -34.79 -26.98 -47.34
N THR A 115 -34.38 -25.79 -46.88
CA THR A 115 -34.89 -25.19 -45.65
C THR A 115 -36.32 -24.70 -45.86
N LYS A 116 -37.30 -25.42 -45.31
CA LYS A 116 -38.70 -25.00 -45.33
C LYS A 116 -38.92 -23.86 -44.34
N LEU A 117 -38.71 -22.63 -44.78
CA LEU A 117 -39.14 -21.47 -44.01
C LEU A 117 -40.67 -21.34 -44.04
N PRO A 118 -41.30 -20.96 -42.92
CA PRO A 118 -42.69 -20.55 -42.90
C PRO A 118 -42.94 -19.50 -43.98
N LYS A 119 -44.06 -19.61 -44.71
CA LYS A 119 -44.41 -18.78 -45.89
C LYS A 119 -44.30 -17.27 -45.67
N ASN A 120 -44.27 -16.82 -44.43
CA ASN A 120 -44.29 -15.41 -44.06
C ASN A 120 -42.97 -14.89 -43.45
N THR A 121 -41.92 -15.71 -43.39
CA THR A 121 -40.69 -15.34 -42.65
C THR A 121 -39.92 -14.21 -43.34
N MET A 122 -39.77 -14.28 -44.67
CA MET A 122 -39.05 -13.24 -45.42
C MET A 122 -39.83 -11.93 -45.51
N SER A 123 -41.17 -12.01 -45.58
CA SER A 123 -42.03 -10.82 -45.56
C SER A 123 -41.98 -10.12 -44.20
N LYS A 124 -41.99 -10.87 -43.09
CA LYS A 124 -41.81 -10.30 -41.74
C LYS A 124 -40.43 -9.69 -41.53
N LEU A 125 -39.37 -10.33 -42.04
CA LEU A 125 -38.02 -9.76 -41.98
C LEU A 125 -37.94 -8.43 -42.74
N ARG A 126 -38.57 -8.35 -43.92
CA ARG A 126 -38.67 -7.10 -44.67
C ARG A 126 -39.44 -6.03 -43.90
N GLU A 127 -40.61 -6.37 -43.36
CA GLU A 127 -41.46 -5.47 -42.58
C GLU A 127 -40.73 -4.90 -41.36
N ILE A 128 -39.98 -5.73 -40.62
CA ILE A 128 -39.18 -5.28 -39.47
C ILE A 128 -38.04 -4.34 -39.89
N LEU A 129 -37.39 -4.62 -41.02
CA LEU A 129 -36.31 -3.81 -41.58
C LEU A 129 -36.80 -2.49 -42.19
N GLU A 130 -38.09 -2.40 -42.57
CA GLU A 130 -38.74 -1.20 -43.09
C GLU A 130 -39.43 -0.38 -41.98
N ALA A 131 -39.87 -1.02 -40.88
CA ALA A 131 -40.54 -0.37 -39.75
C ALA A 131 -39.59 0.31 -38.74
N THR A 132 -38.28 0.30 -38.97
CA THR A 132 -37.28 0.87 -38.05
C THR A 132 -37.05 2.39 -38.24
N GLU A 133 -37.98 3.09 -38.89
CA GLU A 133 -37.89 4.53 -39.26
C GLU A 133 -38.84 5.49 -38.52
N ASP A 134 -39.54 5.06 -37.46
CA ASP A 134 -40.32 5.94 -36.55
C ASP A 134 -39.67 6.12 -35.16
#